data_AF-A0A2E1TJ72-F1
#
_entry.id   AF-A0A2E1TJ72-F1
#
_cell.length_a   1.000
_cell.length_b   1.000
_cell.length_c   1.000
_cell.angle_alpha   90.00
_cell.angle_beta   90.00
_cell.angle_gamma   90.00
#
_symmetry.space_group_name_H-M   'P 1'
#
loop_
_entity.id
_entity.type
_entity.pdbx_description
1 polymer ?
#
loop_
_entity_poly.entity_id
_entity_poly.type
_entity_poly.pdbx_seq_one_letter_code
_entity_poly.pdbx_strand_id
1 'polypeptide(L)'
;AIFGFLTLGFYPTLSVLVVFGIIRRAGEYAVTKPAREILFTIVPFNEKYRAKNSIDTFIYRGGDAISGWIYEGLKIVGLGVAGVAFVAAPLAFFWGILGLTLGKYQERLRGKNAEQKT
;
A
#
# COMPACT_ATOMS: atom_id res chain seq x y z
N ALA A 1 5.22 4.09 -6.79
CA ALA A 1 3.83 3.92 -7.28
C ALA A 1 3.41 5.08 -8.19
N ILE A 2 3.49 6.34 -7.73
CA ILE A 2 3.08 7.54 -8.50
C ILE A 2 3.69 7.58 -9.90
N PHE A 3 5.03 7.52 -10.01
CA PHE A 3 5.72 7.52 -11.30
C PHE A 3 5.26 6.39 -12.22
N GLY A 4 5.08 5.18 -11.69
CA GLY A 4 4.61 4.03 -12.46
C GLY A 4 3.18 4.20 -13.01
N PHE A 5 2.28 4.79 -12.22
CA PHE A 5 0.94 5.12 -12.69
C PHE A 5 0.94 6.25 -13.71
N LEU A 6 1.75 7.30 -13.52
CA LEU A 6 1.89 8.37 -14.52
C LEU A 6 2.45 7.83 -15.84
N THR A 7 3.49 7.01 -15.81
CA THR A 7 4.05 6.39 -17.02
C THR A 7 3.04 5.48 -17.71
N LEU A 8 2.23 4.73 -16.95
CA LEU A 8 1.18 3.89 -17.52
C LEU A 8 0.02 4.70 -18.09
N GLY A 9 -0.27 5.87 -17.50
CA GLY A 9 -1.26 6.82 -18.02
C GLY A 9 -0.86 7.41 -19.37
N PHE A 10 0.41 7.85 -19.52
CA PHE A 10 0.91 8.39 -20.78
C PHE A 10 1.20 7.30 -21.84
N TYR A 11 1.72 6.14 -21.41
CA TYR A 11 2.09 5.04 -22.30
C TYR A 11 1.41 3.73 -21.84
N PRO A 12 0.11 3.56 -22.13
CA PRO A 12 -0.69 2.41 -21.67
C PRO A 12 -0.37 1.14 -22.48
N THR A 13 0.87 0.69 -22.43
CA THR A 13 1.38 -0.50 -23.12
C THR A 13 1.55 -1.65 -22.14
N LEU A 14 1.47 -2.89 -22.66
CA LEU A 14 1.70 -4.09 -21.86
C LEU A 14 3.09 -4.09 -21.21
N SER A 15 4.12 -3.63 -21.93
CA SER A 15 5.49 -3.57 -21.40
C SER A 15 5.61 -2.65 -20.18
N VAL A 16 5.00 -1.46 -20.23
CA VAL A 16 4.99 -0.53 -19.08
C VAL A 16 4.23 -1.13 -17.90
N LEU A 17 3.09 -1.78 -18.15
CA LEU A 17 2.32 -2.46 -17.11
C LEU A 17 3.14 -3.57 -16.44
N VAL A 18 3.84 -4.40 -17.21
CA VAL A 18 4.67 -5.50 -16.70
C VAL A 18 5.83 -4.96 -15.87
N VAL A 19 6.60 -4.00 -16.39
CA VAL A 19 7.74 -3.41 -15.68
C VAL A 19 7.27 -2.76 -14.38
N PHE A 20 6.19 -1.97 -14.43
CA PHE A 20 5.61 -1.36 -13.23
C PHE A 20 5.16 -2.42 -12.21
N GLY A 21 4.49 -3.48 -12.68
CA GLY A 21 4.04 -4.59 -11.84
C GLY A 21 5.20 -5.31 -11.15
N ILE A 22 6.30 -5.55 -11.86
CA ILE A 22 7.52 -6.17 -11.29
C ILE A 22 8.11 -5.27 -10.20
N ILE A 23 8.34 -4.00 -10.48
CA ILE A 23 8.91 -3.05 -9.50
C ILE A 23 8.01 -2.96 -8.27
N ARG A 24 6.69 -2.87 -8.47
CA ARG A 24 5.72 -2.81 -7.37
C ARG A 24 5.78 -4.08 -6.51
N ARG A 25 5.77 -5.26 -7.12
CA ARG A 25 5.87 -6.54 -6.39
C ARG A 25 7.21 -6.65 -5.66
N ALA A 26 8.32 -6.34 -6.32
CA ALA A 26 9.63 -6.35 -5.69
C ALA A 26 9.66 -5.47 -4.44
N GLY A 27 9.16 -4.23 -4.53
CA GLY A 27 9.05 -3.34 -3.36
C GLY A 27 8.11 -3.89 -2.27
N GLU A 28 7.01 -4.53 -2.64
CA GLU A 28 6.08 -5.15 -1.69
C GLU A 28 6.76 -6.27 -0.89
N TYR A 29 7.46 -7.19 -1.56
CA TYR A 29 8.12 -8.31 -0.90
C TYR A 29 9.41 -7.90 -0.18
N ALA A 30 10.19 -6.98 -0.75
CA ALA A 30 11.48 -6.58 -0.18
C ALA A 30 11.35 -5.55 0.96
N VAL A 31 10.30 -4.71 0.95
CA VAL A 31 10.16 -3.59 1.90
C VAL A 31 8.86 -3.68 2.69
N THR A 32 7.71 -3.67 2.01
CA THR A 32 6.41 -3.51 2.69
C THR A 32 6.10 -4.66 3.66
N LYS A 33 6.27 -5.90 3.21
CA LYS A 33 6.01 -7.08 4.04
C LYS A 33 6.93 -7.16 5.26
N PRO A 34 8.27 -7.07 5.15
CA PRO A 34 9.13 -7.10 6.33
C PRO A 34 8.92 -5.91 7.26
N ALA A 35 8.72 -4.70 6.73
CA ALA A 35 8.43 -3.52 7.54
C ALA A 35 7.16 -3.72 8.39
N ARG A 36 6.12 -4.31 7.81
CA ARG A 36 4.88 -4.65 8.53
C ARG A 36 5.10 -5.68 9.63
N GLU A 37 5.95 -6.68 9.40
CA GLU A 37 6.29 -7.68 10.42
C GLU A 37 7.01 -7.07 11.63
N ILE A 38 7.88 -6.07 11.40
CA ILE A 38 8.57 -5.34 12.47
C ILE A 38 7.56 -4.62 13.38
N LEU A 39 6.48 -4.05 12.83
CA LEU A 39 5.44 -3.39 13.63
C LEU A 39 4.75 -4.33 14.63
N PHE A 40 4.72 -5.63 14.33
CA PHE A 40 4.12 -6.64 15.22
C PHE A 40 5.09 -7.23 16.25
N THR A 41 6.35 -6.79 16.30
CA THR A 41 7.33 -7.29 17.28
C THR A 41 7.04 -6.81 18.70
N ILE A 42 6.37 -5.66 18.84
CA ILE A 42 6.01 -5.05 20.12
C ILE A 42 4.63 -5.47 20.64
N VAL A 43 3.92 -6.34 19.90
CA VAL A 43 2.54 -6.74 20.22
C VAL A 43 2.52 -8.13 20.88
N PRO A 44 1.81 -8.32 22.01
CA PRO A 44 1.66 -9.63 22.65
C PRO A 44 1.05 -10.69 21.71
N PHE A 45 1.38 -11.97 21.93
CA PHE A 45 1.02 -13.06 21.00
C PHE A 45 -0.49 -13.17 20.69
N ASN A 46 -1.34 -13.09 21.72
CA ASN A 46 -2.80 -13.20 21.57
C ASN A 46 -3.37 -12.05 20.70
N GLU A 47 -2.95 -10.81 20.99
CA GLU A 47 -3.37 -9.62 20.25
C GLU A 47 -2.83 -9.64 18.81
N LYS A 48 -1.57 -10.08 18.62
CA LYS A 48 -0.94 -10.23 17.31
C LYS A 48 -1.71 -11.18 16.40
N TYR A 49 -2.16 -12.33 16.92
CA TYR A 49 -2.89 -13.31 16.11
C TYR A 49 -4.24 -12.76 15.63
N ARG A 50 -5.01 -12.13 16.53
CA ARG A 50 -6.29 -11.50 16.19
C ARG A 50 -6.09 -10.36 15.19
N ALA A 51 -5.13 -9.47 15.43
CA ALA A 51 -4.84 -8.34 14.56
C ALA A 51 -4.43 -8.78 13.16
N LYS A 52 -3.51 -9.75 13.04
CA LYS A 52 -3.07 -10.27 11.74
C LYS A 52 -4.22 -10.90 10.97
N ASN A 53 -5.03 -11.73 11.61
CA ASN A 53 -6.18 -12.38 10.95
C ASN A 53 -7.21 -11.36 10.44
N SER A 54 -7.51 -10.33 11.26
CA SER A 54 -8.39 -9.24 10.87
C SER A 54 -7.83 -8.45 9.69
N ILE A 55 -6.53 -8.14 9.71
CA ILE A 55 -5.88 -7.42 8.61
C ILE A 55 -5.90 -8.26 7.33
N ASP A 56 -5.48 -9.52 7.38
CA ASP A 56 -5.37 -10.40 6.21
C ASP A 56 -6.73 -10.67 5.56
N THR A 57 -7.76 -10.90 6.38
CA THR A 57 -9.07 -11.26 5.85
C THR A 57 -9.93 -10.03 5.58
N PHE A 58 -10.13 -9.17 6.56
CA PHE A 58 -11.09 -8.07 6.43
C PHE A 58 -10.49 -6.92 5.63
N ILE A 59 -9.28 -6.49 5.95
CA ILE A 59 -8.67 -5.32 5.32
C ILE A 59 -8.17 -5.65 3.92
N TYR A 60 -7.35 -6.70 3.75
CA TYR A 60 -6.82 -7.04 2.44
C TYR A 60 -7.90 -7.57 1.50
N ARG A 61 -8.73 -8.55 1.91
CA ARG A 61 -9.77 -9.07 1.01
C ARG A 61 -10.90 -8.08 0.77
N GLY A 62 -11.33 -7.36 1.81
CA GLY A 62 -12.31 -6.28 1.66
C GLY A 62 -11.78 -5.17 0.75
N GLY A 63 -10.51 -4.81 0.90
CA GLY A 63 -9.82 -3.86 0.03
C GLY A 63 -9.75 -4.33 -1.42
N ASP A 64 -9.45 -5.59 -1.69
CA ASP A 64 -9.40 -6.15 -3.05
C ASP A 64 -10.79 -6.13 -3.70
N ALA A 65 -11.85 -6.51 -2.97
CA ALA A 65 -13.22 -6.47 -3.46
C ALA A 65 -13.67 -5.02 -3.79
N ILE A 66 -13.45 -4.09 -2.86
CA ILE A 66 -13.76 -2.67 -3.05
C ILE A 66 -12.97 -2.10 -4.23
N SER A 67 -11.68 -2.43 -4.35
CA SER A 67 -10.83 -1.97 -5.46
C SER A 67 -11.33 -2.50 -6.80
N GLY A 68 -11.81 -3.75 -6.84
CA GLY A 68 -12.44 -4.33 -8.02
C GLY A 68 -13.71 -3.58 -8.44
N TRP A 69 -14.60 -3.27 -7.49
CA TRP A 69 -15.80 -2.48 -7.79
C TRP A 69 -15.49 -1.04 -8.21
N ILE A 70 -14.50 -0.39 -7.59
CA ILE A 70 -14.04 0.94 -8.01
C ILE A 70 -13.51 0.88 -9.44
N TYR A 71 -12.68 -0.13 -9.75
CA TYR A 71 -12.12 -0.29 -11.09
C TYR A 71 -13.19 -0.52 -12.16
N GLU A 72 -14.15 -1.41 -11.90
CA GLU A 72 -15.27 -1.64 -12.81
C GLU A 72 -16.19 -0.41 -12.91
N GLY A 73 -16.43 0.30 -11.80
CA GLY A 73 -17.16 1.56 -11.81
C GLY A 73 -16.49 2.62 -12.70
N LEU A 74 -15.16 2.79 -12.60
CA LEU A 74 -14.42 3.70 -13.46
C LEU A 74 -14.50 3.30 -14.94
N LYS A 75 -14.45 1.99 -15.25
CA LYS A 75 -14.65 1.50 -16.62
C LYS A 75 -16.03 1.82 -17.16
N ILE A 76 -17.09 1.63 -16.37
CA ILE A 76 -18.48 1.92 -16.78
C ILE A 76 -18.66 3.39 -17.15
N VAL A 77 -17.97 4.30 -16.46
CA VAL A 77 -17.98 5.75 -16.76
C VAL A 77 -17.09 6.10 -17.97
N GLY A 78 -16.50 5.10 -18.63
CA GLY A 78 -15.76 5.25 -19.88
C GLY A 78 -14.25 5.41 -19.73
N LEU A 79 -13.70 5.23 -18.52
CA LEU A 79 -12.24 5.31 -18.33
C LEU A 79 -11.57 4.02 -18.80
N GLY A 80 -10.74 4.14 -19.83
CA GLY A 80 -9.76 3.12 -20.20
C GLY A 80 -8.61 3.01 -19.19
N VAL A 81 -7.67 2.09 -19.44
CA VAL A 81 -6.51 1.83 -18.56
C VAL A 81 -5.71 3.09 -18.23
N ALA A 82 -5.51 3.97 -19.23
CA ALA A 82 -4.81 5.24 -19.05
C ALA A 82 -5.54 6.18 -18.07
N GLY A 83 -6.86 6.33 -18.23
CA GLY A 83 -7.68 7.17 -17.35
C GLY A 83 -7.66 6.68 -15.91
N VAL A 84 -7.81 5.36 -15.72
CA VAL A 84 -7.70 4.75 -14.39
C VAL A 84 -6.32 4.99 -13.77
N ALA A 85 -5.25 4.89 -14.56
CA ALA A 85 -3.89 5.14 -14.07
C ALA A 85 -3.70 6.60 -13.60
N PHE A 86 -4.26 7.59 -14.30
CA PHE A 86 -4.23 8.98 -13.87
C PHE A 86 -5.03 9.23 -12.58
N VAL A 87 -6.15 8.53 -12.37
CA VAL A 87 -6.91 8.59 -11.10
C VAL A 87 -6.13 7.91 -9.97
N ALA A 88 -5.43 6.80 -10.25
CA ALA A 88 -4.63 6.09 -9.26
C ALA A 88 -3.37 6.85 -8.83
N ALA A 89 -2.82 7.72 -9.68
CA ALA A 89 -1.62 8.50 -9.37
C ALA A 89 -1.74 9.42 -8.13
N PRO A 90 -2.75 10.31 -8.00
CA PRO A 90 -2.93 11.12 -6.79
C PRO A 90 -3.27 10.26 -5.58
N LEU A 91 -4.06 9.19 -5.74
CA LEU A 91 -4.33 8.25 -4.64
C LEU A 91 -3.03 7.63 -4.11
N ALA A 92 -2.14 7.19 -5.01
CA ALA A 92 -0.83 6.66 -4.64
C ALA A 92 0.07 7.71 -3.98
N PHE A 93 -0.08 8.99 -4.34
CA PHE A 93 0.62 10.10 -3.69
C PHE A 93 0.18 10.27 -2.25
N PHE A 94 -1.14 10.36 -2.01
CA PHE A 94 -1.68 10.43 -0.66
C PHE A 94 -1.29 9.22 0.20
N TRP A 95 -1.30 8.03 -0.40
CA TRP A 95 -0.85 6.81 0.29
C TRP A 95 0.63 6.87 0.68
N GLY A 96 1.47 7.42 -0.21
CA GLY A 96 2.89 7.64 0.09
C GLY A 96 3.09 8.61 1.26
N ILE A 97 2.33 9.71 1.31
CA ILE A 97 2.36 10.65 2.44
C ILE A 97 1.97 9.94 3.74
N LEU A 98 0.87 9.17 3.74
CA LEU A 98 0.43 8.43 4.91
C LEU A 98 1.48 7.41 5.40
N GLY A 99 2.15 6.72 4.48
CA GLY A 99 3.25 5.81 4.84
C GLY A 99 4.41 6.54 5.52
N LEU A 100 4.80 7.72 5.01
CA LEU A 100 5.86 8.52 5.61
C LEU A 100 5.48 9.10 6.97
N THR A 101 4.24 9.56 7.16
CA THR A 101 3.77 10.09 8.44
C THR A 101 3.70 9.00 9.50
N LEU A 102 3.20 7.81 9.15
CA LEU A 102 3.17 6.65 10.05
C LEU A 102 4.59 6.16 10.41
N GLY A 103 5.51 6.13 9.44
CA GLY A 103 6.91 5.77 9.69
C GLY A 103 7.55 6.71 10.73
N LYS A 104 7.41 8.02 10.53
CA LYS A 104 7.89 9.05 11.48
C LYS A 104 7.23 8.93 12.86
N TYR A 105 5.94 8.59 12.89
CA TYR A 105 5.23 8.39 14.16
C TYR A 105 5.79 7.19 14.93
N GLN A 106 6.14 6.10 14.25
CA GLN A 106 6.76 4.94 14.87
C GLN A 106 8.14 5.25 15.44
N GLU A 107 9.00 5.97 14.70
CA GLU A 107 10.30 6.41 15.20
C GLU A 107 10.19 7.22 16.49
N ARG A 108 9.20 8.12 16.59
CA ARG A 108 8.92 8.89 17.81
C ARG A 108 8.50 8.02 18.98
N LEU A 109 7.65 7.02 18.76
CA LEU A 109 7.23 6.08 19.80
C LEU A 109 8.41 5.23 20.30
N ARG A 110 9.27 4.79 19.37
CA ARG A 110 10.47 4.03 19.71
C ARG A 110 11.45 4.83 20.57
N GLY A 111 11.64 6.12 20.26
CA GLY A 111 12.48 7.02 21.07
C GLY A 111 11.97 7.19 22.50
N LYS A 112 10.67 7.44 22.67
CA LYS A 112 10.05 7.59 24.01
C LYS A 112 10.15 6.33 24.87
N ASN A 113 9.97 5.15 24.27
CA ASN A 113 10.10 3.88 24.99
C ASN A 113 11.55 3.56 25.39
N ALA A 114 12.54 4.15 24.72
CA ALA A 114 13.95 4.01 25.08
C ALA A 114 14.31 4.90 26.28
N GLU A 115 13.82 6.14 26.30
CA GLU A 115 14.01 7.08 27.43
C GLU A 115 13.35 6.58 28.72
N GLN A 116 12.15 5.98 28.65
CA GLN A 116 11.47 5.41 29.82
C GLN A 116 12.16 4.19 30.45
N LYS A 117 13.09 3.54 29.73
CA LYS A 117 13.85 2.39 30.23
C LYS A 117 15.21 2.76 30.84
N THR A 118 15.60 4.04 30.77
CA THR A 118 16.87 4.55 31.31
C THR A 118 16.61 5.27 32.63
#